data_AF-D1PRI2-F1
#
_entry.id   AF-D1PRI2-F1
#
_cell.length_a   1.000
_cell.length_b   1.000
_cell.length_c   1.000
_cell.angle_alpha   90.00
_cell.angle_beta   90.00
_cell.angle_gamma   90.00
#
_symmetry.space_group_name_H-M   'P 1'
#
loop_
_entity.id
_entity.type
_entity.pdbx_description
1 polymer ?
#
loop_
_entity_poly.entity_id
_entity_poly.type
_entity_poly.pdbx_seq_one_letter_code
_entity_poly.pdbx_strand_id
1 'polypeptide(L)'
;MTLIPKNDRVPVQKLGDPLLVGETYPNAGSQYKVLKVEGYYGDAWVQNIKSGWTCKAHRPALYLMPDGQIELQWAYSTDGHFE
;
A
#
# COMPACT_ATOMS: atom_id res chain seq x y z
N MET A 1 -22.12 19.32 -31.65
CA MET A 1 -20.87 19.24 -30.87
C MET A 1 -21.08 18.25 -29.75
N THR A 2 -20.52 17.05 -29.87
CA THR A 2 -20.66 16.00 -28.85
C THR A 2 -19.49 16.16 -27.89
N LEU A 3 -19.77 16.55 -26.65
CA LEU A 3 -18.78 16.57 -25.57
C LEU A 3 -18.47 15.11 -25.23
N ILE A 4 -17.35 14.59 -25.73
CA ILE A 4 -16.80 13.33 -25.23
C ILE A 4 -16.20 13.66 -23.87
N PRO A 5 -16.73 13.13 -22.75
CA PRO A 5 -16.10 13.34 -21.46
C PRO A 5 -14.71 12.71 -21.52
N LYS A 6 -13.68 13.55 -21.46
CA LYS A 6 -12.34 13.09 -21.13
C LYS A 6 -12.41 12.56 -19.71
N ASN A 7 -12.52 11.24 -19.57
CA ASN A 7 -12.35 10.58 -18.30
C ASN A 7 -10.85 10.63 -17.98
N ASP A 8 -10.36 11.78 -17.50
CA ASP A 8 -8.96 12.02 -17.12
C ASP A 8 -8.56 11.23 -15.84
N ARG A 9 -9.40 10.29 -15.40
CA ARG A 9 -9.08 9.36 -14.31
C ARG A 9 -8.14 8.29 -14.85
N VAL A 10 -6.84 8.55 -14.74
CA VAL A 10 -5.83 7.48 -14.87
C VAL A 10 -6.18 6.41 -13.82
N PRO A 11 -6.32 5.12 -14.23
CA PRO A 11 -6.73 4.08 -13.31
C PRO A 11 -5.60 3.77 -12.31
N VAL A 12 -5.97 3.58 -11.05
CA VAL A 12 -5.11 2.93 -10.05
C VAL A 12 -5.03 1.45 -10.41
N GLN A 13 -3.83 0.94 -10.71
CA GLN A 13 -3.63 -0.44 -11.13
C GLN A 13 -3.03 -1.27 -10.00
N LYS A 14 -3.73 -2.34 -9.58
CA LYS A 14 -3.15 -3.33 -8.68
C LYS A 14 -1.99 -4.04 -9.38
N LEU A 15 -0.82 -4.06 -8.75
CA LEU A 15 0.33 -4.82 -9.20
C LEU A 15 0.26 -6.26 -8.68
N GLY A 16 0.83 -7.19 -9.45
CA GLY A 16 0.90 -8.61 -9.10
C GLY A 16 2.12 -8.96 -8.24
N ASP A 17 3.00 -7.99 -8.02
CA ASP A 17 4.24 -8.14 -7.29
C ASP A 17 4.00 -8.48 -5.82
N PRO A 18 4.77 -9.43 -5.25
CA PRO A 18 4.69 -9.72 -3.83
C PRO A 18 5.27 -8.56 -3.01
N LEU A 19 4.79 -8.41 -1.78
CA LEU A 19 5.45 -7.52 -0.82
C LEU A 19 6.78 -8.12 -0.38
N LEU A 20 7.84 -7.32 -0.44
CA LEU A 20 9.17 -7.72 -0.05
C LEU A 20 9.43 -7.29 1.39
N VAL A 21 9.84 -8.23 2.25
CA VAL A 21 10.22 -7.93 3.63
C VAL A 21 11.48 -7.06 3.64
N GLY A 22 11.46 -6.00 4.43
CA GLY A 22 12.54 -5.02 4.54
C GLY A 22 12.35 -3.78 3.67
N GLU A 23 11.56 -3.88 2.59
CA GLU A 23 11.27 -2.76 1.69
C GLU A 23 10.36 -1.72 2.33
N THR A 24 10.47 -0.49 1.87
CA THR A 24 9.64 0.64 2.30
C THR A 24 8.83 1.18 1.13
N TYR A 25 7.54 1.32 1.34
CA TYR A 25 6.61 1.81 0.33
C TYR A 25 5.84 3.04 0.83
N PRO A 26 5.51 3.99 -0.05
CA PRO A 26 4.57 5.06 0.26
C PRO A 26 3.16 4.51 0.51
N ASN A 27 2.42 5.17 1.40
CA ASN A 27 1.00 4.97 1.64
C ASN A 27 0.39 6.28 2.11
N ALA A 28 -0.52 6.88 1.33
CA ALA A 28 -1.30 8.05 1.71
C ALA A 28 -0.48 9.20 2.37
N GLY A 29 0.68 9.54 1.77
CA GLY A 29 1.57 10.59 2.26
C GLY A 29 2.50 10.17 3.42
N SER A 30 2.47 8.92 3.83
CA SER A 30 3.41 8.29 4.77
C SER A 30 4.29 7.25 4.08
N GLN A 31 5.27 6.73 4.80
CA GLN A 31 6.11 5.62 4.34
C GLN A 31 6.08 4.48 5.36
N TYR A 32 5.90 3.26 4.88
CA TYR A 32 5.80 2.06 5.70
C TYR A 32 6.80 1.01 5.27
N LYS A 33 7.58 0.52 6.23
CA LYS A 33 8.47 -0.62 6.05
C LYS A 33 7.71 -1.92 6.26
N VAL A 34 7.87 -2.88 5.35
CA VAL A 34 7.33 -4.23 5.50
C VAL A 34 8.23 -5.01 6.46
N LEU A 35 7.70 -5.38 7.63
CA LEU A 35 8.44 -6.12 8.64
C LEU A 35 8.32 -7.64 8.46
N LYS A 36 7.13 -8.11 8.05
CA LYS A 36 6.82 -9.52 7.87
C LYS A 36 5.62 -9.67 6.94
N VAL A 37 5.60 -10.74 6.14
CA VAL A 37 4.42 -11.17 5.37
C VAL A 37 3.96 -12.52 5.90
N GLU A 38 2.67 -12.66 6.17
CA GLU A 38 2.04 -13.84 6.77
C GLU A 38 1.03 -14.48 5.80
N GLY A 39 1.24 -15.78 5.54
CA GLY A 39 0.34 -16.58 4.71
C GLY A 39 0.48 -16.33 3.20
N TYR A 40 -0.07 -17.24 2.40
CA TYR A 40 0.07 -17.22 0.93
C TYR A 40 -0.70 -16.06 0.26
N TYR A 41 -1.81 -15.61 0.88
CA TYR A 41 -2.62 -14.47 0.42
C TYR A 41 -2.43 -13.21 1.28
N GLY A 42 -1.54 -13.30 2.29
CA GLY A 42 -0.58 -12.26 2.66
C GLY A 42 -1.04 -11.09 3.52
N ASP A 43 -1.40 -11.30 4.79
CA ASP A 43 -1.37 -10.16 5.74
C ASP A 43 0.08 -9.70 5.93
N ALA A 44 0.32 -8.42 6.20
CA ALA A 44 1.69 -7.93 6.43
C ALA A 44 1.78 -7.12 7.71
N TRP A 45 2.82 -7.34 8.49
CA TRP A 45 3.21 -6.41 9.53
C TRP A 45 4.00 -5.28 8.89
N VAL A 46 3.57 -4.04 9.16
CA VAL A 46 4.18 -2.84 8.60
C VAL A 46 4.42 -1.81 9.69
N GLN A 47 5.48 -1.02 9.55
CA GLN A 47 5.80 0.07 10.47
C GLN A 47 5.95 1.39 9.73
N ASN A 48 5.25 2.43 10.20
CA ASN A 48 5.46 3.79 9.75
C ASN A 48 6.87 4.24 10.15
N ILE A 49 7.73 4.53 9.18
CA ILE A 49 9.15 4.83 9.46
C ILE A 49 9.37 6.15 10.20
N LYS A 50 8.37 7.05 10.16
CA LYS A 50 8.46 8.37 10.78
C LYS A 50 7.97 8.34 12.23
N SER A 51 6.84 7.70 12.48
CA SER A 51 6.24 7.66 13.82
C SER A 51 6.65 6.44 14.64
N GLY A 52 7.16 5.38 14.01
CA GLY A 52 7.41 4.09 14.65
C GLY A 52 6.15 3.26 14.90
N TRP A 53 4.97 3.76 14.50
CA TRP A 53 3.71 3.02 14.63
C TRP A 53 3.72 1.74 13.79
N THR A 54 3.47 0.61 14.43
CA THR A 54 3.42 -0.72 13.81
C THR A 54 1.97 -1.21 13.78
N CYS A 55 1.55 -1.85 12.69
CA CYS A 55 0.25 -2.53 12.62
C CYS A 55 0.28 -3.74 11.68
N LYS A 56 -0.75 -4.58 11.79
CA LYS A 56 -1.02 -5.66 10.84
C LYS A 56 -1.96 -5.15 9.75
N ALA A 57 -1.46 -5.06 8.52
CA ALA A 57 -2.20 -4.66 7.33
C ALA A 57 -2.85 -5.88 6.66
N HIS A 58 -4.17 -5.81 6.41
CA HIS A 58 -4.94 -6.90 5.82
C HIS A 58 -5.21 -6.69 4.33
N ARG A 59 -4.99 -7.75 3.55
CA ARG A 59 -5.02 -7.73 2.07
C ARG A 59 -4.15 -6.61 1.46
N PRO A 60 -2.91 -6.42 1.94
CA PRO A 60 -1.99 -5.43 1.41
C PRO A 60 -1.58 -5.78 -0.03
N ALA A 61 -1.41 -4.77 -0.86
CA ALA A 61 -0.93 -4.91 -2.22
C ALA A 61 -0.26 -3.62 -2.71
N LEU A 62 0.60 -3.76 -3.72
CA LEU A 62 1.18 -2.63 -4.41
C LEU A 62 0.23 -2.14 -5.51
N TYR A 63 0.16 -0.83 -5.67
CA TYR A 63 -0.65 -0.17 -6.68
C TYR A 63 0.19 0.84 -7.44
N LEU A 64 0.11 0.81 -8.77
CA LEU A 64 0.60 1.90 -9.61
C LEU A 64 -0.44 3.01 -9.62
N MET A 65 -0.04 4.17 -9.13
CA MET A 65 -0.85 5.36 -9.00
C MET A 65 -0.84 6.20 -10.28
N PRO A 66 -1.84 7.09 -10.48
CA PRO A 66 -1.95 7.99 -11.64
C PRO A 66 -0.70 8.79 -12.00
N ASP A 67 0.10 9.14 -10.99
CA ASP A 67 1.33 9.93 -11.12
C ASP A 67 2.57 9.06 -11.41
N GLY A 68 2.38 7.75 -11.59
CA GLY A 68 3.43 6.77 -11.83
C GLY A 68 4.11 6.24 -10.57
N GLN A 69 3.70 6.69 -9.37
CA GLN A 69 4.25 6.17 -8.12
C GLN A 69 3.69 4.79 -7.78
N ILE A 70 4.48 3.98 -7.10
CA ILE A 70 4.01 2.73 -6.51
C ILE A 70 3.66 3.00 -5.05
N GLU A 71 2.43 2.70 -4.66
CA GLU A 71 1.98 2.78 -3.27
C GLU A 71 1.61 1.40 -2.73
N LEU A 72 1.94 1.16 -1.46
CA LEU A 72 1.36 0.09 -0.67
C LEU A 72 -0.01 0.54 -0.18
N GLN A 73 -1.06 -0.24 -0.44
CA GLN A 73 -2.39 -0.03 0.14
C GLN A 73 -2.92 -1.33 0.73
N TRP A 74 -3.83 -1.22 1.70
CA TRP A 74 -4.48 -2.35 2.36
C TRP A 74 -5.93 -2.01 2.68
N ALA A 75 -6.74 -3.04 2.96
CA ALA A 75 -8.18 -2.85 3.14
C ALA A 75 -8.53 -2.31 4.55
N TYR A 76 -7.88 -2.83 5.57
CA TYR A 76 -7.99 -2.42 6.98
C TYR A 76 -6.76 -2.91 7.76
N SER A 77 -6.56 -2.41 8.97
CA SER A 77 -5.45 -2.83 9.84
C SER A 77 -5.92 -3.20 11.25
N THR A 78 -5.21 -4.12 11.89
CA THR A 78 -5.39 -4.52 13.30
C THR A 78 -4.08 -4.42 14.08
N ASP A 79 -4.15 -4.68 15.39
CA ASP A 79 -2.99 -4.86 16.27
C ASP A 79 -2.01 -3.68 16.23
N GLY A 80 -2.55 -2.47 16.09
CA GLY A 80 -1.77 -1.24 16.00
C GLY A 80 -1.19 -0.82 17.34
N HIS A 81 0.11 -0.54 17.38
CA HIS A 81 0.82 -0.11 18.59
C HIS A 81 2.13 0.64 18.27
N PHE A 82 2.65 1.37 19.25
CA PHE A 82 4.07 1.73 19.29
C PHE A 82 4.81 0.64 20.07
N GLU A 83 6.03 0.32 19.64
CA GLU A 83 6.96 -0.45 20.49
C GLU A 83 7.50 0.41 21.65
#